data_AF-A0AAN5D6P5-F1
#
_entry.id   AF-A0AAN5D6P5-F1
#
_cell.length_a   1.000
_cell.length_b   1.000
_cell.length_c   1.000
_cell.angle_alpha   90.00
_cell.angle_beta   90.00
_cell.angle_gamma   90.00
#
_symmetry.space_group_name_H-M   'P 1'
#
loop_
_entity.id
_entity.type
_entity.pdbx_description
1 polymer ?
#
loop_
_entity_poly.entity_id
_entity_poly.type
_entity_poly.pdbx_seq_one_letter_code
_entity_poly.pdbx_strand_id
1 'polypeptide(L)'
;MIAFSPGISKPGEERPFKSVISMSANGFLLDAEETVSTSHTFAKELGCEGSAQEIMDCLRGFDTKSIIKAASKLLGPRGPNGITMAGELFPISNQEELRERKDPVRLMIGTTIYELGGGHMNADVVFRVLGIANKEECWEKYLEDLKSGQFDPQYDEPSQEIIVASQVYARYIAEIGGESYIYKYENTVHGFHTQDAHLVLGMHEWEKDENELWLSRAYPRYFANFINGKPPASNWSRYNPQLMNYYSVNRSRSDNVFPHMEYGYYKELIQYYENLVEYDKNLSIAKKQTMDAPVQYKSLNATGNVQDFLESLSVVEIVVFFIIAVIIFYVVCCLCNCYTWFCCCCGCRKNQG
;
A
#
# COMPACT_ATOMS: atom_id res chain seq x y z
N MET A 1 -2.03 -10.10 10.95
CA MET A 1 -1.90 -10.51 9.52
C MET A 1 -1.74 -11.99 9.29
N ILE A 2 -0.74 -12.63 9.88
CA ILE A 2 -0.49 -14.07 9.70
C ILE A 2 -1.73 -14.94 10.01
N ALA A 3 -2.57 -14.54 10.97
CA ALA A 3 -3.81 -15.23 11.24
C ALA A 3 -4.84 -15.22 10.08
N PHE A 4 -4.76 -14.23 9.19
CA PHE A 4 -5.63 -14.07 8.03
C PHE A 4 -5.05 -14.74 6.76
N SER A 5 -3.83 -15.26 6.83
CA SER A 5 -3.18 -15.98 5.74
C SER A 5 -4.04 -17.17 5.27
N PRO A 6 -4.27 -17.33 3.96
CA PRO A 6 -4.85 -18.55 3.40
C PRO A 6 -3.96 -19.78 3.57
N GLY A 7 -2.64 -19.60 3.63
CA GLY A 7 -1.68 -20.67 3.89
C GLY A 7 -1.79 -21.28 5.30
N ILE A 8 -2.21 -20.49 6.29
CA ILE A 8 -2.33 -20.91 7.70
C ILE A 8 -3.76 -21.25 8.08
N SER A 9 -4.72 -20.45 7.65
CA SER A 9 -6.15 -20.64 7.97
C SER A 9 -6.86 -21.25 6.77
N LYS A 10 -6.54 -22.49 6.41
CA LYS A 10 -7.12 -23.16 5.24
C LYS A 10 -8.60 -23.51 5.50
N PRO A 11 -9.51 -23.29 4.53
CA PRO A 11 -10.92 -23.67 4.69
C PRO A 11 -11.07 -25.15 5.03
N GLY A 12 -11.79 -25.45 6.11
CA GLY A 12 -12.05 -26.82 6.56
C GLY A 12 -10.94 -27.45 7.41
N GLU A 13 -9.82 -26.75 7.62
CA GLU A 13 -8.76 -27.20 8.52
C GLU A 13 -8.85 -26.49 9.88
N GLU A 14 -8.49 -27.19 10.96
CA GLU A 14 -8.41 -26.56 12.26
C GLU A 14 -7.20 -25.61 12.31
N ARG A 15 -7.47 -24.35 12.66
CA ARG A 15 -6.41 -23.34 12.80
C ARG A 15 -5.50 -23.66 13.98
N PRO A 16 -4.20 -23.33 13.90
CA PRO A 16 -3.26 -23.51 15.01
C PRO A 16 -3.47 -22.53 16.18
N PHE A 17 -4.41 -21.59 16.07
CA PHE A 17 -4.77 -20.63 17.11
C PHE A 17 -6.29 -20.42 17.17
N LYS A 18 -6.78 -19.96 18.33
CA LYS A 18 -8.22 -19.66 18.57
C LYS A 18 -8.54 -18.17 18.58
N SER A 19 -7.55 -17.32 18.85
CA SER A 19 -7.73 -15.88 18.98
C SER A 19 -6.47 -15.12 18.56
N VAL A 20 -6.64 -13.88 18.15
CA VAL A 20 -5.58 -12.98 17.66
C VAL A 20 -5.62 -11.70 18.48
N ILE A 21 -4.44 -11.27 18.95
CA ILE A 21 -4.25 -9.97 19.57
C ILE A 21 -3.24 -9.19 18.72
N SER A 22 -3.57 -7.95 18.38
CA SER A 22 -2.74 -7.07 17.57
C SER A 22 -2.60 -5.72 18.24
N MET A 23 -1.40 -5.36 18.67
CA MET A 23 -1.11 -4.10 19.36
C MET A 23 -0.30 -3.22 18.42
N SER A 24 -0.84 -2.05 18.03
CA SER A 24 -0.17 -1.07 17.17
C SER A 24 0.48 -1.68 15.92
N ALA A 25 -0.29 -2.43 15.12
CA ALA A 25 0.24 -3.10 13.93
C ALA A 25 -0.55 -2.75 12.66
N ASN A 26 0.19 -2.53 11.58
CA ASN A 26 -0.30 -2.24 10.22
C ASN A 26 -0.23 -3.46 9.28
N GLY A 27 0.48 -4.51 9.68
CA GLY A 27 0.52 -5.79 8.98
C GLY A 27 1.57 -5.97 7.88
N PHE A 28 2.16 -4.88 7.38
CA PHE A 28 3.31 -4.87 6.47
C PHE A 28 3.26 -5.92 5.34
N LEU A 29 2.16 -5.97 4.57
CA LEU A 29 2.10 -6.79 3.37
C LEU A 29 2.66 -6.05 2.16
N LEU A 30 3.56 -6.70 1.43
CA LEU A 30 4.28 -6.14 0.29
C LEU A 30 3.81 -6.75 -1.02
N ASP A 31 3.86 -5.94 -2.07
CA ASP A 31 3.64 -6.42 -3.43
C ASP A 31 4.76 -7.39 -3.86
N ALA A 32 4.39 -8.39 -4.66
CA ALA A 32 5.30 -9.41 -5.12
C ALA A 32 6.39 -8.86 -6.06
N GLU A 33 5.99 -7.98 -6.98
CA GLU A 33 6.86 -7.38 -7.97
C GLU A 33 7.84 -6.40 -7.30
N GLU A 34 7.34 -5.58 -6.36
CA GLU A 34 8.17 -4.71 -5.52
C GLU A 34 9.19 -5.52 -4.69
N THR A 35 8.77 -6.65 -4.11
CA THR A 35 9.68 -7.52 -3.34
C THR A 35 10.77 -8.10 -4.24
N VAL A 36 10.42 -8.59 -5.44
CA VAL A 36 11.38 -9.15 -6.39
C VAL A 36 12.37 -8.08 -6.82
N SER A 37 11.90 -6.90 -7.23
CA SER A 37 12.74 -5.76 -7.60
C SER A 37 13.73 -5.37 -6.48
N THR A 38 13.23 -5.27 -5.25
CA THR A 38 14.04 -5.00 -4.06
C THR A 38 15.08 -6.10 -3.82
N SER A 39 14.71 -7.37 -3.96
CA SER A 39 15.59 -8.51 -3.77
C SER A 39 16.72 -8.56 -4.80
N HIS A 40 16.43 -8.25 -6.06
CA HIS A 40 17.43 -8.12 -7.11
C HIS A 40 18.39 -6.96 -6.83
N THR A 41 17.88 -5.82 -6.39
CA THR A 41 18.71 -4.65 -6.03
C THR A 41 19.64 -4.97 -4.86
N PHE A 42 19.13 -5.68 -3.84
CA PHE A 42 19.93 -6.17 -2.72
C PHE A 42 21.01 -7.16 -3.17
N ALA A 43 20.66 -8.16 -3.99
CA ALA A 43 21.60 -9.16 -4.47
C ALA A 43 22.76 -8.52 -5.25
N LYS A 44 22.45 -7.50 -6.07
CA LYS A 44 23.43 -6.74 -6.83
C LYS A 44 24.45 -6.00 -5.95
N GLU A 45 24.06 -5.53 -4.77
CA GLU A 45 24.99 -4.92 -3.80
C GLU A 45 26.08 -5.90 -3.32
N LEU A 46 25.79 -7.21 -3.35
CA LEU A 46 26.75 -8.27 -3.05
C LEU A 46 27.42 -8.87 -4.31
N GLY A 47 27.18 -8.28 -5.49
CA GLY A 47 27.69 -8.80 -6.76
C GLY A 47 26.99 -10.06 -7.26
N CYS A 48 25.82 -10.39 -6.71
CA CYS A 48 25.00 -11.50 -7.17
C CYS A 48 23.98 -11.02 -8.21
N GLU A 49 24.13 -11.47 -9.45
CA GLU A 49 23.23 -11.15 -10.57
C GLU A 49 22.84 -12.42 -11.33
N GLY A 50 21.70 -12.40 -12.02
CA GLY A 50 21.21 -13.53 -12.82
C GLY A 50 19.75 -13.89 -12.53
N SER A 51 19.40 -15.13 -12.84
CA SER A 51 18.13 -15.74 -12.45
C SER A 51 17.99 -15.88 -10.93
N ALA A 52 16.78 -16.10 -10.44
CA ALA A 52 16.51 -16.29 -9.02
C ALA A 52 17.38 -17.40 -8.40
N GLN A 53 17.59 -18.51 -9.11
CA GLN A 53 18.41 -19.62 -8.62
C GLN A 53 19.90 -19.22 -8.54
N GLU A 54 20.44 -18.57 -9.57
CA GLU A 54 21.84 -18.10 -9.59
C GLU A 54 22.11 -17.07 -8.49
N ILE A 55 21.19 -16.13 -8.28
CA ILE A 55 21.25 -15.18 -7.18
C ILE A 55 21.29 -15.91 -5.83
N MET A 56 20.39 -16.87 -5.62
CA MET A 56 20.34 -17.61 -4.36
C MET A 56 21.60 -18.46 -4.12
N ASP A 57 22.14 -19.08 -5.16
CA ASP A 57 23.38 -19.86 -5.06
C ASP A 57 24.58 -18.96 -4.74
N CYS A 58 24.64 -17.77 -5.32
CA CYS A 58 25.64 -16.75 -4.98
C CYS A 58 25.49 -16.26 -3.53
N LEU A 59 24.27 -15.87 -3.12
CA LEU A 59 23.99 -15.34 -1.78
C LEU A 59 24.31 -16.33 -0.67
N ARG A 60 24.12 -17.64 -0.91
CA ARG A 60 24.49 -18.71 0.04
C ARG A 60 25.99 -18.74 0.37
N GLY A 61 26.84 -18.14 -0.46
CA GLY A 61 28.28 -18.01 -0.21
C GLY A 61 28.65 -16.92 0.79
N PHE A 62 27.74 -16.02 1.14
CA PHE A 62 27.99 -14.92 2.07
C PHE A 62 27.59 -15.28 3.50
N ASP A 63 28.36 -14.78 4.47
CA ASP A 63 27.98 -14.88 5.87
C ASP A 63 26.84 -13.91 6.23
N THR A 64 26.15 -14.21 7.33
CA THR A 64 25.00 -13.41 7.80
C THR A 64 25.33 -11.94 8.07
N LYS A 65 26.54 -11.61 8.54
CA LYS A 65 26.92 -10.22 8.81
C LYS A 65 27.07 -9.44 7.52
N SER A 66 27.65 -10.07 6.49
CA SER A 66 27.77 -9.49 5.15
C SER A 66 26.40 -9.20 4.53
N ILE A 67 25.47 -10.16 4.63
CA ILE A 67 24.08 -10.02 4.19
C ILE A 67 23.39 -8.87 4.93
N ILE A 68 23.44 -8.85 6.26
CA ILE A 68 22.81 -7.79 7.07
C ILE A 68 23.41 -6.42 6.73
N LYS A 69 24.73 -6.31 6.58
CA LYS A 69 25.39 -5.04 6.25
C LYS A 69 24.94 -4.49 4.89
N ALA A 70 24.86 -5.35 3.87
CA ALA A 70 24.36 -4.96 2.55
C ALA A 70 22.88 -4.56 2.60
N ALA A 71 22.05 -5.34 3.30
CA ALA A 71 20.64 -5.02 3.52
C ALA A 71 20.46 -3.68 4.24
N SER A 72 21.23 -3.42 5.30
CA SER A 72 21.14 -2.17 6.06
C SER A 72 21.61 -0.95 5.28
N LYS A 73 22.57 -1.12 4.36
CA LYS A 73 23.01 -0.05 3.46
C LYS A 73 21.91 0.35 2.49
N LEU A 74 21.18 -0.62 1.94
CA LEU A 74 20.15 -0.38 0.93
C LEU A 74 18.80 0.03 1.54
N LEU A 75 18.38 -0.66 2.61
CA LEU A 75 17.02 -0.59 3.17
C LEU A 75 16.99 0.12 4.52
N GLY A 76 18.12 0.72 4.91
CA GLY A 76 18.29 1.35 6.21
C GLY A 76 18.42 0.35 7.36
N PRO A 77 18.54 0.83 8.61
CA PRO A 77 18.82 -0.01 9.77
C PRO A 77 17.78 -1.11 10.04
N ARG A 78 16.57 -0.97 9.47
CA ARG A 78 15.51 -1.97 9.61
C ARG A 78 15.60 -3.12 8.57
N GLY A 79 16.46 -3.03 7.55
CA GLY A 79 16.58 -4.09 6.52
C GLY A 79 15.30 -4.31 5.70
N PRO A 80 15.16 -5.43 4.96
CA PRO A 80 13.91 -5.78 4.30
C PRO A 80 12.83 -6.06 5.34
N ASN A 81 11.73 -5.32 5.29
CA ASN A 81 10.62 -5.45 6.23
C ASN A 81 9.32 -5.74 5.50
N GLY A 82 8.64 -6.80 5.91
CA GLY A 82 7.29 -7.12 5.48
C GLY A 82 7.14 -8.56 5.03
N ILE A 83 5.91 -8.92 4.68
CA ILE A 83 5.55 -10.23 4.17
C ILE A 83 5.00 -10.04 2.76
N THR A 84 5.62 -10.72 1.79
CA THR A 84 5.18 -10.65 0.40
C THR A 84 3.82 -11.32 0.23
N MET A 85 2.92 -10.65 -0.48
CA MET A 85 1.67 -11.18 -0.99
C MET A 85 1.96 -12.11 -2.19
N ALA A 86 2.61 -13.23 -1.89
CA ALA A 86 2.90 -14.28 -2.85
C ALA A 86 3.20 -15.61 -2.13
N GLY A 87 3.30 -16.67 -2.93
CA GLY A 87 3.76 -17.98 -2.47
C GLY A 87 2.75 -18.70 -1.57
N GLU A 88 3.23 -19.70 -0.84
CA GLU A 88 2.36 -20.60 -0.07
C GLU A 88 1.76 -19.94 1.17
N LEU A 89 2.49 -19.00 1.78
CA LEU A 89 2.07 -18.36 3.02
C LEU A 89 1.01 -17.29 2.79
N PHE A 90 1.14 -16.45 1.76
CA PHE A 90 0.13 -15.44 1.42
C PHE A 90 -0.18 -15.51 -0.07
N PRO A 91 -0.93 -16.55 -0.52
CA PRO A 91 -1.30 -16.71 -1.93
C PRO A 91 -2.43 -15.75 -2.31
N ILE A 92 -2.17 -14.45 -2.20
CA ILE A 92 -3.07 -13.35 -2.55
C ILE A 92 -2.27 -12.37 -3.41
N SER A 93 -2.95 -11.64 -4.30
CA SER A 93 -2.28 -10.62 -5.12
C SER A 93 -2.47 -9.22 -4.55
N ASN A 94 -3.48 -9.01 -3.71
CA ASN A 94 -3.72 -7.73 -3.03
C ASN A 94 -4.34 -7.93 -1.64
N GLN A 95 -4.33 -6.88 -0.82
CA GLN A 95 -4.89 -6.94 0.55
C GLN A 95 -6.42 -6.99 0.57
N GLU A 96 -7.11 -6.63 -0.51
CA GLU A 96 -8.57 -6.73 -0.58
C GLU A 96 -9.03 -8.19 -0.52
N GLU A 97 -8.31 -9.11 -1.17
CA GLU A 97 -8.59 -10.55 -1.14
C GLU A 97 -8.62 -11.13 0.28
N LEU A 98 -7.85 -10.58 1.22
CA LEU A 98 -7.91 -11.01 2.63
C LEU A 98 -9.28 -10.73 3.25
N ARG A 99 -9.96 -9.67 2.79
CA ARG A 99 -11.27 -9.23 3.27
C ARG A 99 -12.43 -9.91 2.55
N GLU A 100 -12.19 -10.62 1.46
CA GLU A 100 -13.24 -11.38 0.77
C GLU A 100 -13.52 -12.73 1.44
N ARG A 101 -12.63 -13.15 2.34
CA ARG A 101 -12.72 -14.45 3.02
C ARG A 101 -13.87 -14.43 4.04
N LYS A 102 -14.46 -15.59 4.30
CA LYS A 102 -15.56 -15.76 5.26
C LYS A 102 -15.18 -16.73 6.38
N ASP A 103 -14.05 -16.47 7.01
CA ASP A 103 -13.52 -17.33 8.05
C ASP A 103 -13.25 -16.49 9.32
N PRO A 104 -14.26 -16.31 10.19
CA PRO A 104 -14.15 -15.40 11.32
C PRO A 104 -13.11 -15.88 12.34
N VAL A 105 -12.30 -14.95 12.86
CA VAL A 105 -11.46 -15.17 14.05
C VAL A 105 -11.98 -14.32 15.20
N ARG A 106 -11.54 -14.66 16.41
CA ARG A 106 -11.67 -13.77 17.56
C ARG A 106 -10.48 -12.81 17.59
N LEU A 107 -10.73 -11.52 17.40
CA LEU A 107 -9.72 -10.46 17.25
C LEU A 107 -9.85 -9.42 18.38
N MET A 108 -8.73 -9.11 19.02
CA MET A 108 -8.57 -7.90 19.81
C MET A 108 -7.47 -7.07 19.18
N ILE A 109 -7.76 -5.82 18.83
CA ILE A 109 -6.83 -4.94 18.13
C ILE A 109 -6.89 -3.54 18.72
N GLY A 110 -5.80 -2.79 18.68
CA GLY A 110 -5.83 -1.42 19.14
C GLY A 110 -4.53 -0.67 18.93
N THR A 111 -4.59 0.61 19.27
CA THR A 111 -3.54 1.58 19.04
C THR A 111 -3.18 2.32 20.31
N THR A 112 -2.08 3.05 20.29
CA THR A 112 -1.73 4.05 21.29
C THR A 112 -2.08 5.46 20.80
N ILE A 113 -2.21 6.42 21.72
CA ILE A 113 -2.65 7.78 21.39
C ILE A 113 -1.65 8.54 20.52
N TYR A 114 -0.35 8.26 20.61
CA TYR A 114 0.66 8.96 19.82
C TYR A 114 1.26 8.12 18.69
N GLU A 115 1.09 6.79 18.73
CA GLU A 115 1.76 5.86 17.81
C GLU A 115 3.21 6.29 17.53
N LEU A 116 3.60 6.53 16.27
CA LEU A 116 5.00 6.70 15.90
C LEU A 116 5.51 8.14 16.09
N GLY A 117 4.63 9.15 16.15
CA GLY A 117 4.92 10.53 16.57
C GLY A 117 6.16 11.19 15.92
N GLY A 118 6.49 10.82 14.67
CA GLY A 118 7.85 10.94 14.11
C GLY A 118 8.01 11.90 12.94
N GLY A 119 6.93 12.56 12.51
CA GLY A 119 6.90 13.44 11.35
C GLY A 119 6.54 12.72 10.04
N HIS A 120 6.23 13.50 9.02
CA HIS A 120 5.68 13.01 7.75
C HIS A 120 6.74 12.26 6.93
N MET A 121 6.42 11.03 6.51
CA MET A 121 7.29 10.24 5.63
C MET A 121 7.09 10.55 4.15
N ASN A 122 6.03 11.31 3.80
CA ASN A 122 5.63 11.58 2.42
C ASN A 122 5.53 10.28 1.59
N ALA A 123 4.88 9.28 2.17
CA ALA A 123 4.73 7.94 1.59
C ALA A 123 3.27 7.47 1.71
N ASP A 124 2.82 6.73 0.70
CA ASP A 124 1.45 6.24 0.52
C ASP A 124 1.15 4.98 1.35
N VAL A 125 1.72 4.87 2.55
CA VAL A 125 1.72 3.63 3.34
C VAL A 125 0.32 3.10 3.65
N VAL A 126 -0.66 3.99 3.84
CA VAL A 126 -2.07 3.64 4.08
C VAL A 126 -2.73 2.98 2.87
N PHE A 127 -2.31 3.34 1.65
CA PHE A 127 -2.93 2.85 0.41
C PHE A 127 -2.75 1.34 0.25
N ARG A 128 -1.65 0.79 0.78
CA ARG A 128 -1.41 -0.65 0.81
C ARG A 128 -2.46 -1.39 1.62
N VAL A 129 -2.78 -0.88 2.81
CA VAL A 129 -3.81 -1.45 3.70
C VAL A 129 -5.18 -1.44 3.02
N LEU A 130 -5.48 -0.32 2.36
CA LEU A 130 -6.76 -0.13 1.68
C LEU A 130 -6.86 -0.90 0.36
N GLY A 131 -5.74 -1.23 -0.28
CA GLY A 131 -5.72 -1.88 -1.59
C GLY A 131 -5.99 -0.91 -2.74
N ILE A 132 -5.61 0.37 -2.60
CA ILE A 132 -5.79 1.40 -3.63
C ILE A 132 -5.02 1.00 -4.89
N ALA A 133 -5.72 0.99 -6.03
CA ALA A 133 -5.14 0.63 -7.33
C ALA A 133 -4.46 1.83 -8.01
N ASN A 134 -5.11 3.00 -8.00
CA ASN A 134 -4.64 4.24 -8.62
C ASN A 134 -3.82 5.06 -7.62
N LYS A 135 -2.67 4.50 -7.20
CA LYS A 135 -1.84 5.07 -6.12
C LYS A 135 -1.38 6.50 -6.42
N GLU A 136 -0.94 6.77 -7.64
CA GLU A 136 -0.43 8.09 -8.03
C GLU A 136 -1.52 9.17 -7.92
N GLU A 137 -2.68 8.96 -8.54
CA GLU A 137 -3.78 9.95 -8.51
C GLU A 137 -4.38 10.11 -7.11
N CYS A 138 -4.48 9.02 -6.34
CA CYS A 138 -4.94 9.11 -4.96
C CYS A 138 -3.93 9.85 -4.08
N TRP A 139 -2.63 9.71 -4.36
CA TRP A 139 -1.58 10.43 -3.62
C TRP A 139 -1.60 11.92 -3.94
N GLU A 140 -1.75 12.28 -5.22
CA GLU A 140 -1.91 13.67 -5.63
C GLU A 140 -3.13 14.32 -4.96
N LYS A 141 -4.26 13.62 -4.95
CA LYS A 141 -5.46 14.07 -4.22
C LYS A 141 -5.18 14.26 -2.72
N TYR A 142 -4.51 13.30 -2.08
CA TYR A 142 -4.14 13.41 -0.67
C TYR A 142 -3.30 14.66 -0.39
N LEU A 143 -2.27 14.91 -1.20
CA LEU A 143 -1.42 16.09 -1.06
C LEU A 143 -2.19 17.40 -1.31
N GLU A 144 -3.12 17.42 -2.26
CA GLU A 144 -3.99 18.58 -2.52
C GLU A 144 -4.93 18.86 -1.33
N ASP A 145 -5.55 17.82 -0.77
CA ASP A 145 -6.45 17.96 0.37
C ASP A 145 -5.71 18.46 1.62
N LEU A 146 -4.48 17.99 1.86
CA LEU A 146 -3.60 18.51 2.91
C LEU A 146 -3.25 19.99 2.68
N LYS A 147 -2.81 20.33 1.46
CA LYS A 147 -2.37 21.69 1.13
C LYS A 147 -3.53 22.71 1.19
N SER A 148 -4.72 22.28 0.79
CA SER A 148 -5.92 23.13 0.81
C SER A 148 -6.59 23.21 2.19
N GLY A 149 -6.16 22.39 3.15
CA GLY A 149 -6.76 22.31 4.48
C GLY A 149 -8.12 21.59 4.48
N GLN A 150 -8.47 20.87 3.42
CA GLN A 150 -9.65 20.01 3.38
C GLN A 150 -9.47 18.76 4.26
N PHE A 151 -8.23 18.40 4.54
CA PHE A 151 -7.88 17.28 5.40
C PHE A 151 -6.74 17.66 6.36
N ASP A 152 -6.95 17.40 7.65
CA ASP A 152 -5.91 17.44 8.68
C ASP A 152 -5.91 16.08 9.40
N PRO A 153 -4.90 15.24 9.13
CA PRO A 153 -4.84 13.91 9.72
C PRO A 153 -4.55 13.92 11.22
N GLN A 154 -3.95 14.98 11.78
CA GLN A 154 -3.38 15.04 13.13
C GLN A 154 -2.29 14.00 13.46
N TYR A 155 -2.05 13.02 12.58
CA TYR A 155 -1.10 11.92 12.73
C TYR A 155 -0.18 11.87 11.51
N ASP A 156 1.07 11.44 11.70
CA ASP A 156 1.95 11.12 10.58
C ASP A 156 1.44 9.90 9.79
N GLU A 157 1.79 9.78 8.50
CA GLU A 157 1.32 8.71 7.63
C GLU A 157 1.54 7.28 8.20
N PRO A 158 2.71 6.94 8.79
CA PRO A 158 2.86 5.64 9.44
C PRO A 158 1.88 5.38 10.59
N SER A 159 1.60 6.40 11.42
CA SER A 159 0.61 6.31 12.49
C SER A 159 -0.80 6.14 11.92
N GLN A 160 -1.13 6.88 10.85
CA GLN A 160 -2.38 6.72 10.12
C GLN A 160 -2.54 5.29 9.58
N GLU A 161 -1.47 4.67 9.06
CA GLU A 161 -1.50 3.29 8.55
C GLU A 161 -1.90 2.29 9.65
N ILE A 162 -1.33 2.43 10.85
CA ILE A 162 -1.66 1.57 12.00
C ILE A 162 -3.11 1.76 12.45
N ILE A 163 -3.58 3.02 12.50
CA ILE A 163 -4.94 3.36 12.91
C ILE A 163 -5.96 2.80 11.91
N VAL A 164 -5.74 3.05 10.62
CA VAL A 164 -6.62 2.60 9.53
C VAL A 164 -6.61 1.07 9.47
N ALA A 165 -5.46 0.41 9.54
CA ALA A 165 -5.38 -1.04 9.59
C ALA A 165 -6.19 -1.61 10.76
N SER A 166 -6.05 -1.02 11.95
CA SER A 166 -6.79 -1.46 13.15
C SER A 166 -8.30 -1.41 12.94
N GLN A 167 -8.80 -0.31 12.36
CA GLN A 167 -10.23 -0.18 12.05
C GLN A 167 -10.68 -1.14 10.96
N VAL A 168 -9.93 -1.24 9.85
CA VAL A 168 -10.28 -2.09 8.70
C VAL A 168 -10.39 -3.56 9.12
N TYR A 169 -9.41 -4.09 9.87
CA TYR A 169 -9.46 -5.49 10.32
C TYR A 169 -10.54 -5.71 11.39
N ALA A 170 -10.74 -4.75 12.30
CA ALA A 170 -11.80 -4.86 13.31
C ALA A 170 -13.19 -4.89 12.66
N ARG A 171 -13.42 -4.00 11.68
CA ARG A 171 -14.66 -3.90 10.90
C ARG A 171 -14.91 -5.17 10.12
N TYR A 172 -13.92 -5.60 9.34
CA TYR A 172 -14.03 -6.80 8.53
C TYR A 172 -14.42 -8.03 9.37
N ILE A 173 -13.74 -8.26 10.50
CA ILE A 173 -14.08 -9.39 11.39
C ILE A 173 -15.50 -9.29 11.95
N ALA A 174 -15.95 -8.09 12.33
CA ALA A 174 -17.32 -7.90 12.80
C ALA A 174 -18.35 -8.17 11.69
N GLU A 175 -18.10 -7.71 10.46
CA GLU A 175 -19.01 -7.88 9.31
C GLU A 175 -19.19 -9.34 8.89
N ILE A 176 -18.14 -10.16 9.00
CA ILE A 176 -18.24 -11.61 8.73
C ILE A 176 -18.76 -12.44 9.93
N GLY A 177 -19.27 -11.78 10.97
CA GLY A 177 -19.87 -12.42 12.15
C GLY A 177 -18.87 -12.90 13.21
N GLY A 178 -17.62 -12.46 13.13
CA GLY A 178 -16.58 -12.77 14.11
C GLY A 178 -16.66 -11.92 15.38
N GLU A 179 -15.83 -12.28 16.36
CA GLU A 179 -15.71 -11.56 17.62
C GLU A 179 -14.58 -10.54 17.53
N SER A 180 -14.91 -9.27 17.34
CA SER A 180 -13.93 -8.18 17.26
C SER A 180 -14.04 -7.26 18.47
N TYR A 181 -12.90 -6.85 19.03
CA TYR A 181 -12.77 -5.84 20.07
C TYR A 181 -11.70 -4.86 19.67
N ILE A 182 -12.01 -3.57 19.69
CA ILE A 182 -11.04 -2.50 19.42
C ILE A 182 -10.80 -1.65 20.67
N TYR A 183 -9.56 -1.22 20.88
CA TYR A 183 -9.19 -0.29 21.95
C TYR A 183 -8.32 0.84 21.44
N LYS A 184 -8.27 1.90 22.24
CA LYS A 184 -7.30 2.99 22.13
C LYS A 184 -6.65 3.18 23.50
N TYR A 185 -5.33 3.07 23.56
CA TYR A 185 -4.57 3.34 24.77
C TYR A 185 -4.28 4.83 24.87
N GLU A 186 -4.89 5.49 25.85
CA GLU A 186 -4.99 6.96 25.92
C GLU A 186 -4.33 7.56 27.16
N ASN A 187 -3.51 6.79 27.87
CA ASN A 187 -2.62 7.37 28.87
C ASN A 187 -1.56 8.22 28.16
N THR A 188 -1.55 9.52 28.47
CA THR A 188 -0.69 10.51 27.81
C THR A 188 0.75 10.53 28.30
N VAL A 189 1.05 9.89 29.44
CA VAL A 189 2.41 9.88 30.01
C VAL A 189 3.31 8.96 29.19
N HIS A 190 2.83 7.75 28.87
CA HIS A 190 3.54 6.76 28.06
C HIS A 190 2.66 6.22 26.94
N GLY A 191 2.26 7.12 26.04
CA GLY A 191 1.32 6.86 24.94
C GLY A 191 1.93 6.63 23.55
N PHE A 192 3.26 6.48 23.44
CA PHE A 192 3.93 6.22 22.15
C PHE A 192 3.82 4.75 21.72
N HIS A 193 4.15 4.49 20.46
CA HIS A 193 4.17 3.18 19.83
C HIS A 193 4.85 2.14 20.72
N THR A 194 4.18 1.01 20.96
CA THR A 194 4.62 -0.11 21.83
C THR A 194 4.73 0.18 23.34
N GLN A 195 4.50 1.40 23.80
CA GLN A 195 4.61 1.69 25.24
C GLN A 195 3.53 1.00 26.07
N ASP A 196 2.35 0.77 25.52
CA ASP A 196 1.29 0.03 26.20
C ASP A 196 1.63 -1.46 26.39
N ALA A 197 2.43 -2.05 25.48
CA ALA A 197 2.91 -3.43 25.58
C ALA A 197 3.78 -3.67 26.81
N HIS A 198 4.52 -2.67 27.27
CA HIS A 198 5.31 -2.74 28.50
C HIS A 198 4.43 -3.05 29.73
N LEU A 199 3.24 -2.46 29.79
CA LEU A 199 2.27 -2.73 30.84
C LEU A 199 1.72 -4.15 30.75
N VAL A 200 1.43 -4.64 29.54
CA VAL A 200 0.90 -5.99 29.29
C VAL A 200 1.92 -7.06 29.67
N LEU A 201 3.18 -6.86 29.29
CA LEU A 201 4.28 -7.80 29.53
C LEU A 201 4.85 -7.70 30.95
N GLY A 202 4.52 -6.64 31.68
CA GLY A 202 5.07 -6.39 33.02
C GLY A 202 6.54 -5.97 33.00
N MET A 203 7.06 -5.54 31.86
CA MET A 203 8.42 -5.05 31.68
C MET A 203 8.36 -3.57 31.36
N HIS A 204 8.93 -2.70 32.21
CA HIS A 204 8.95 -1.25 31.98
C HIS A 204 10.29 -0.68 32.42
N GLU A 205 10.79 0.31 31.67
CA GLU A 205 12.09 0.94 31.92
C GLU A 205 11.98 2.22 32.77
N TRP A 206 10.75 2.59 33.16
CA TRP A 206 10.44 3.82 33.89
C TRP A 206 9.76 3.57 35.24
N GLU A 207 9.80 4.57 36.12
CA GLU A 207 8.97 4.57 37.33
C GLU A 207 7.52 4.90 36.97
N LYS A 208 6.60 4.04 37.38
CA LYS A 208 5.17 4.19 37.09
C LYS A 208 4.54 5.21 38.02
N ASP A 209 3.74 6.11 37.47
CA ASP A 209 2.87 6.95 38.28
C ASP A 209 1.70 6.14 38.89
N GLU A 210 0.85 6.78 39.69
CA GLU A 210 -0.29 6.10 40.33
C GLU A 210 -1.33 5.55 39.33
N ASN A 211 -1.48 6.20 38.17
CA ASN A 211 -2.40 5.79 37.11
C ASN A 211 -1.86 4.56 36.38
N GLU A 212 -0.57 4.56 36.05
CA GLU A 212 0.16 3.45 35.44
C GLU A 212 0.30 2.26 36.38
N LEU A 213 0.47 2.49 37.68
CA LEU A 213 0.41 1.43 38.68
C LEU A 213 -0.95 0.73 38.65
N TRP A 214 -2.04 1.48 38.49
CA TRP A 214 -3.36 0.87 38.31
C TRP A 214 -3.49 0.15 36.97
N LEU A 215 -3.09 0.78 35.86
CA LEU A 215 -3.16 0.19 34.51
C LEU A 215 -2.33 -1.08 34.40
N SER A 216 -1.15 -1.14 35.03
CA SER A 216 -0.30 -2.34 35.07
C SER A 216 -0.93 -3.55 35.75
N ARG A 217 -2.01 -3.36 36.53
CA ARG A 217 -2.81 -4.45 37.11
C ARG A 217 -4.07 -4.77 36.32
N ALA A 218 -4.71 -3.75 35.76
CA ALA A 218 -5.98 -3.89 35.06
C ALA A 218 -5.79 -4.31 33.59
N TYR A 219 -4.90 -3.65 32.87
CA TYR A 219 -4.70 -3.82 31.44
C TYR A 219 -4.30 -5.26 31.07
N PRO A 220 -3.30 -5.92 31.73
CA PRO A 220 -2.98 -7.32 31.44
C PRO A 220 -4.15 -8.29 31.65
N ARG A 221 -5.07 -7.98 32.57
CA ARG A 221 -6.26 -8.82 32.81
C ARG A 221 -7.21 -8.78 31.63
N TYR A 222 -7.28 -7.68 30.87
CA TYR A 222 -8.11 -7.60 29.67
C TYR A 222 -7.62 -8.60 28.61
N PHE A 223 -6.31 -8.67 28.40
CA PHE A 223 -5.68 -9.64 27.49
C PHE A 223 -5.88 -11.07 28.00
N ALA A 224 -5.65 -11.32 29.29
CA ALA A 224 -5.86 -12.64 29.88
C ALA A 224 -7.32 -13.11 29.77
N ASN A 225 -8.28 -12.22 30.01
CA ASN A 225 -9.70 -12.52 29.84
C ASN A 225 -10.01 -12.89 28.39
N PHE A 226 -9.53 -12.08 27.44
CA PHE A 226 -9.72 -12.31 26.01
C PHE A 226 -9.17 -13.68 25.56
N ILE A 227 -7.94 -14.01 25.97
CA ILE A 227 -7.28 -15.30 25.70
C ILE A 227 -8.11 -16.47 26.26
N ASN A 228 -8.70 -16.29 27.44
CA ASN A 228 -9.55 -17.29 28.09
C ASN A 228 -10.99 -17.32 27.56
N GLY A 229 -11.28 -16.71 26.41
CA GLY A 229 -12.61 -16.73 25.80
C GLY A 229 -13.63 -15.80 26.46
N LYS A 230 -13.24 -14.95 27.41
CA LYS A 230 -14.12 -13.99 28.10
C LYS A 230 -14.05 -12.59 27.48
N PRO A 231 -15.08 -11.74 27.60
CA PRO A 231 -14.97 -10.33 27.25
C PRO A 231 -13.76 -9.70 27.98
N PRO A 232 -12.96 -8.84 27.33
CA PRO A 232 -11.74 -8.30 27.95
C PRO A 232 -12.04 -7.58 29.29
N ALA A 233 -13.11 -6.79 29.32
CA ALA A 233 -13.70 -6.22 30.54
C ALA A 233 -15.23 -6.39 30.53
N SER A 234 -15.88 -6.28 31.69
CA SER A 234 -17.33 -6.46 31.82
C SER A 234 -18.15 -5.44 31.02
N ASN A 235 -17.64 -4.22 30.88
CA ASN A 235 -18.25 -3.13 30.12
C ASN A 235 -17.66 -2.98 28.70
N TRP A 236 -16.72 -3.82 28.28
CA TRP A 236 -16.10 -3.74 26.96
C TRP A 236 -16.94 -4.54 25.96
N SER A 237 -17.76 -3.83 25.19
CA SER A 237 -18.61 -4.42 24.15
C SER A 237 -17.82 -4.76 22.88
N ARG A 238 -18.34 -5.71 22.11
CA ARG A 238 -17.79 -6.05 20.79
C ARG A 238 -17.87 -4.84 19.85
N TYR A 239 -16.93 -4.78 18.91
CA TYR A 239 -16.93 -3.77 17.86
C TYR A 239 -18.20 -3.84 17.01
N ASN A 240 -18.84 -2.70 16.84
CA ASN A 240 -19.98 -2.47 15.99
C ASN A 240 -19.55 -1.45 14.92
N PRO A 241 -19.49 -1.85 13.63
CA PRO A 241 -19.06 -0.98 12.54
C PRO A 241 -19.87 0.32 12.42
N GLN A 242 -21.17 0.29 12.74
CA GLN A 242 -22.04 1.47 12.64
C GLN A 242 -21.76 2.50 13.74
N LEU A 243 -21.37 2.04 14.93
CA LEU A 243 -21.05 2.92 16.06
C LEU A 243 -19.57 3.29 16.13
N MET A 244 -18.71 2.50 15.48
CA MET A 244 -17.26 2.56 15.59
C MET A 244 -16.82 2.61 17.07
N ASN A 245 -17.47 1.81 17.92
CA ASN A 245 -17.22 1.82 19.36
C ASN A 245 -15.87 1.21 19.71
N TYR A 246 -15.15 1.81 20.65
CA TYR A 246 -13.85 1.33 21.12
C TYR A 246 -13.76 1.44 22.63
N TYR A 247 -12.84 0.70 23.24
CA TYR A 247 -12.55 0.85 24.65
C TYR A 247 -11.40 1.84 24.84
N SER A 248 -11.69 2.98 25.47
CA SER A 248 -10.67 3.91 25.94
C SER A 248 -9.95 3.28 27.13
N VAL A 249 -8.67 2.96 26.95
CA VAL A 249 -7.79 2.49 28.02
C VAL A 249 -7.06 3.70 28.57
N ASN A 250 -7.71 4.38 29.51
CA ASN A 250 -7.16 5.53 30.21
C ASN A 250 -7.40 5.44 31.72
N ARG A 251 -6.52 6.06 32.49
CA ARG A 251 -6.68 6.25 33.92
C ARG A 251 -6.17 7.64 34.30
N SER A 252 -7.06 8.46 34.85
CA SER A 252 -6.69 9.69 35.56
C SER A 252 -7.40 9.70 36.91
N ARG A 253 -6.63 9.67 38.00
CA ARG A 253 -7.19 9.75 39.35
C ARG A 253 -7.71 11.15 39.67
N SER A 254 -7.01 12.19 39.26
CA SER A 254 -7.41 13.59 39.49
C SER A 254 -8.73 13.92 38.80
N ASP A 255 -8.91 13.42 37.57
CA ASP A 255 -10.09 13.72 36.75
C ASP A 255 -11.18 12.65 36.87
N ASN A 256 -10.97 11.67 37.76
CA ASN A 256 -11.87 10.54 37.98
C ASN A 256 -12.19 9.73 36.70
N VAL A 257 -11.22 9.63 35.79
CA VAL A 257 -11.34 8.87 34.54
C VAL A 257 -10.96 7.41 34.77
N PHE A 258 -11.76 6.50 34.25
CA PHE A 258 -11.53 5.06 34.23
C PHE A 258 -11.69 4.51 32.81
N PRO A 259 -11.15 3.31 32.51
CA PRO A 259 -11.38 2.70 31.22
C PRO A 259 -12.87 2.48 30.95
N HIS A 260 -13.31 2.86 29.76
CA HIS A 260 -14.73 2.88 29.41
C HIS A 260 -14.94 2.78 27.89
N MET A 261 -16.18 2.54 27.49
CA MET A 261 -16.56 2.52 26.07
C MET A 261 -16.73 3.94 25.54
N GLU A 262 -16.16 4.20 24.39
CA GLU A 262 -16.35 5.39 23.57
C GLU A 262 -16.81 5.02 22.16
N TYR A 263 -17.10 6.02 21.34
CA TYR A 263 -17.66 5.89 19.99
C TYR A 263 -16.89 6.75 18.98
N GLY A 264 -16.91 6.36 17.71
CA GLY A 264 -16.22 7.13 16.66
C GLY A 264 -14.70 6.96 16.68
N TYR A 265 -14.22 5.72 16.76
CA TYR A 265 -12.78 5.41 16.68
C TYR A 265 -12.10 6.10 15.48
N TYR A 266 -11.33 7.17 15.76
CA TYR A 266 -10.66 8.01 14.76
C TYR A 266 -11.56 8.39 13.55
N LYS A 267 -12.82 8.72 13.82
CA LYS A 267 -13.88 8.82 12.81
C LYS A 267 -13.52 9.69 11.61
N GLU A 268 -12.98 10.87 11.83
CA GLU A 268 -12.65 11.85 10.78
C GLU A 268 -11.58 11.30 9.83
N LEU A 269 -10.53 10.69 10.39
CA LEU A 269 -9.44 10.05 9.65
C LEU A 269 -9.95 8.87 8.81
N ILE A 270 -10.78 8.00 9.42
CA ILE A 270 -11.33 6.83 8.74
C ILE A 270 -12.26 7.25 7.60
N GLN A 271 -13.14 8.21 7.83
CA GLN A 271 -14.06 8.71 6.81
C GLN A 271 -13.34 9.32 5.61
N TYR A 272 -12.23 10.04 5.85
CA TYR A 272 -11.40 10.56 4.76
C TYR A 272 -10.89 9.42 3.86
N TYR A 273 -10.31 8.38 4.46
CA TYR A 273 -9.79 7.24 3.70
C TYR A 273 -10.88 6.40 3.04
N GLU A 274 -12.07 6.28 3.64
CA GLU A 274 -13.23 5.66 2.99
C GLU A 274 -13.64 6.42 1.71
N ASN A 275 -13.66 7.76 1.76
CA ASN A 275 -13.93 8.59 0.58
C ASN A 275 -12.83 8.46 -0.48
N LEU A 276 -11.57 8.29 -0.06
CA LEU A 276 -10.46 8.08 -0.98
C LEU A 276 -10.55 6.72 -1.69
N VAL A 277 -11.01 5.68 -1.01
CA VAL A 277 -11.32 4.36 -1.63
C VAL A 277 -12.46 4.49 -2.64
N GLU A 278 -13.49 5.29 -2.36
CA GLU A 278 -14.56 5.54 -3.32
C GLU A 278 -14.04 6.29 -4.56
N TYR A 279 -13.17 7.29 -4.35
CA TYR A 279 -12.50 8.01 -5.43
C TYR A 279 -11.67 7.07 -6.33
N ASP A 280 -10.86 6.18 -5.75
CA ASP A 280 -10.07 5.16 -6.47
C ASP A 280 -10.95 4.24 -7.34
N LYS A 281 -12.08 3.79 -6.80
CA LYS A 281 -13.04 2.96 -7.55
C LYS A 281 -13.64 3.72 -8.73
N ASN A 282 -14.02 4.98 -8.52
CA ASN A 282 -14.58 5.82 -9.57
C ASN A 282 -13.55 6.10 -10.69
N LEU A 283 -12.28 6.32 -10.34
CA LEU A 283 -11.19 6.45 -11.30
C LEU A 283 -11.00 5.18 -12.13
N SER A 284 -10.98 4.02 -11.47
CA SER A 284 -10.85 2.72 -12.15
C SER A 284 -11.98 2.49 -13.16
N ILE A 285 -13.22 2.82 -12.80
CA ILE A 285 -14.38 2.74 -13.70
C ILE A 285 -14.21 3.69 -14.90
N ALA A 286 -13.81 4.94 -14.65
CA ALA A 286 -13.63 5.95 -15.70
C ALA A 286 -12.51 5.58 -16.69
N LYS A 287 -11.38 5.08 -16.19
CA LYS A 287 -10.26 4.58 -17.02
C LYS A 287 -10.70 3.42 -17.90
N LYS A 288 -11.43 2.46 -17.34
CA LYS A 288 -11.97 1.32 -18.09
C LYS A 288 -12.94 1.77 -19.18
N GLN A 289 -13.86 2.68 -18.88
CA GLN A 289 -14.79 3.23 -19.88
C GLN A 289 -14.08 3.98 -21.02
N THR A 290 -12.96 4.62 -20.73
CA THR A 290 -12.16 5.33 -21.75
C THR A 290 -11.38 4.36 -22.63
N MET A 291 -10.91 3.24 -22.08
CA MET A 291 -10.27 2.16 -22.85
C MET A 291 -11.27 1.37 -23.70
N ASP A 292 -12.48 1.14 -23.18
CA ASP A 292 -13.58 0.43 -23.85
C ASP A 292 -14.38 1.34 -24.80
N ALA A 293 -14.17 2.65 -24.76
CA ALA A 293 -14.76 3.58 -25.72
C ALA A 293 -14.28 3.15 -27.11
N PRO A 294 -15.20 2.93 -28.08
CA PRO A 294 -14.78 2.60 -29.43
C PRO A 294 -13.83 3.69 -29.87
N VAL A 295 -12.62 3.29 -30.32
CA VAL A 295 -11.69 4.20 -30.98
C VAL A 295 -12.50 4.89 -32.05
N GLN A 296 -12.92 6.13 -31.78
CA GLN A 296 -13.38 7.00 -32.81
C GLN A 296 -12.11 7.30 -33.60
N TYR A 297 -11.81 6.41 -34.55
CA TYR A 297 -11.26 6.89 -35.79
C TYR A 297 -12.20 8.04 -36.13
N LYS A 298 -11.72 9.29 -35.98
CA LYS A 298 -12.21 10.34 -36.85
C LYS A 298 -12.10 9.68 -38.21
N SER A 299 -13.22 9.20 -38.74
CA SER A 299 -13.31 8.86 -40.14
C SER A 299 -12.77 10.13 -40.78
N LEU A 300 -11.58 10.03 -41.36
CA LEU A 300 -11.12 11.03 -42.31
C LEU A 300 -12.24 11.03 -43.34
N ASN A 301 -13.19 11.95 -43.14
CA ASN A 301 -14.27 12.21 -44.06
C ASN A 301 -13.51 12.81 -45.23
N ALA A 302 -13.05 11.95 -46.14
CA ALA A 302 -12.47 12.30 -47.42
C ALA A 302 -13.55 12.85 -48.37
N THR A 303 -14.44 13.66 -47.80
CA THR A 303 -15.52 14.41 -48.40
C THR A 303 -15.49 15.87 -47.93
N GLY A 304 -14.68 16.21 -46.92
CA GLY A 304 -14.40 17.58 -46.49
C GLY A 304 -13.39 18.27 -47.41
N ASN A 305 -13.61 19.55 -47.67
CA ASN A 305 -12.73 20.39 -48.49
C ASN A 305 -11.28 20.30 -47.99
N VAL A 306 -10.30 20.21 -48.90
CA VAL A 306 -8.85 20.15 -48.59
C VAL A 306 -8.39 21.30 -47.66
N GLN A 307 -9.13 22.42 -47.69
CA GLN A 307 -8.93 23.56 -46.81
C GLN A 307 -9.06 23.22 -45.32
N ASP A 308 -10.11 22.48 -44.93
CA ASP A 308 -10.40 22.14 -43.53
C ASP A 308 -9.36 21.16 -42.95
N PHE A 309 -8.81 20.31 -43.81
CA PHE A 309 -7.72 19.40 -43.46
C PHE A 309 -6.44 20.17 -43.14
N LEU A 310 -6.08 21.16 -43.96
CA LEU A 310 -4.88 21.97 -43.76
C LEU A 310 -4.97 22.86 -42.51
N GLU A 311 -6.16 23.34 -42.17
CA GLU A 311 -6.38 24.16 -40.95
C GLU A 311 -6.36 23.34 -39.65
N SER A 312 -6.57 22.03 -39.73
CA SER A 312 -6.58 21.13 -38.57
C SER A 312 -5.20 20.59 -38.16
N LEU A 313 -4.16 20.82 -38.98
CA LEU A 313 -2.82 20.31 -38.75
C LEU A 313 -2.00 21.29 -37.90
N SER A 314 -1.37 20.78 -36.84
CA SER A 314 -0.35 21.51 -36.11
C SER A 314 0.90 21.70 -36.98
N VAL A 315 1.71 22.72 -36.66
CA VAL A 315 2.97 23.01 -37.37
C VAL A 315 3.89 21.79 -37.40
N VAL A 316 3.92 20.99 -36.33
CA VAL A 316 4.73 19.77 -36.25
C VAL A 316 4.25 18.72 -37.23
N GLU A 317 2.94 18.52 -37.37
CA GLU A 317 2.36 17.55 -38.30
C GLU A 317 2.59 17.96 -39.76
N ILE A 318 2.52 19.26 -40.08
CA ILE A 318 2.85 19.78 -41.42
C ILE A 318 4.30 19.48 -41.77
N VAL A 319 5.23 19.68 -40.83
CA VAL A 319 6.66 19.41 -41.04
C VAL A 319 6.90 17.91 -41.28
N VAL A 320 6.26 17.04 -40.48
CA VAL A 320 6.36 15.58 -40.66
C VAL A 320 5.81 15.14 -42.01
N PHE A 321 4.65 15.66 -42.43
CA PHE A 321 4.08 15.37 -43.75
C PHE A 321 5.00 15.82 -44.89
N PHE A 322 5.62 17.00 -44.78
CA PHE A 322 6.58 17.48 -45.77
C PHE A 322 7.82 16.59 -45.86
N ILE A 323 8.36 16.16 -44.73
CA ILE A 323 9.53 15.26 -44.69
C ILE A 323 9.19 13.92 -45.37
N ILE A 324 8.02 13.35 -45.04
CA ILE A 324 7.57 12.08 -45.64
C ILE A 324 7.37 12.25 -47.15
N ALA A 325 6.74 13.35 -47.60
CA ALA A 325 6.54 13.63 -49.02
C ALA A 325 7.87 13.79 -49.77
N VAL A 326 8.86 14.46 -49.18
CA VAL A 326 10.22 14.60 -49.74
C VAL A 326 10.92 13.26 -49.82
N ILE A 327 10.82 12.40 -48.79
CA ILE A 327 11.40 11.05 -48.81
C ILE A 327 10.75 10.20 -49.90
N ILE A 328 9.42 10.21 -50.01
CA ILE A 328 8.70 9.48 -51.05
C ILE A 328 9.10 10.00 -52.44
N PHE A 329 9.15 11.32 -52.63
CA PHE A 329 9.58 11.91 -53.89
C PHE A 329 11.02 11.53 -54.24
N TYR A 330 11.93 11.55 -53.26
CA TYR A 330 13.32 11.14 -53.46
C TYR A 330 13.43 9.66 -53.84
N VAL A 331 12.70 8.78 -53.15
CA VAL A 331 12.64 7.34 -53.45
C VAL A 331 12.04 7.09 -54.83
N VAL A 332 10.95 7.77 -55.18
CA VAL A 332 10.32 7.66 -56.51
C VAL A 332 11.24 8.20 -57.59
N CYS A 333 11.92 9.34 -57.39
CA CYS A 333 12.91 9.85 -58.35
C CYS A 333 14.12 8.93 -58.50
N CYS A 334 14.62 8.33 -57.41
CA CYS A 334 15.69 7.33 -57.48
C CYS A 334 15.23 6.06 -58.23
N LEU A 335 14.02 5.58 -57.95
CA LEU A 335 13.44 4.42 -58.64
C LEU A 335 13.14 4.71 -60.13
N CYS A 336 12.65 5.91 -60.44
CA CYS A 336 12.40 6.34 -61.82
C CYS A 336 13.71 6.58 -62.59
N ASN A 337 14.76 7.11 -61.96
CA ASN A 337 16.10 7.20 -62.57
C ASN A 337 16.76 5.83 -62.75
N CYS A 338 16.39 4.81 -61.97
CA CYS A 338 16.81 3.43 -62.23
C CYS A 338 16.05 2.78 -63.40
N TYR A 339 14.83 3.21 -63.72
CA TYR A 339 14.06 2.66 -64.85
C TYR A 339 14.32 3.34 -66.20
N THR A 340 14.98 4.50 -66.24
CA THR A 340 15.32 5.20 -67.50
C THR A 340 16.82 5.22 -67.84
N TRP A 341 17.67 4.47 -67.14
CA TRP A 341 19.11 4.38 -67.45
C TRP A 341 19.55 3.10 -68.18
N PHE A 342 18.65 2.50 -68.96
CA PHE A 342 19.02 1.63 -70.08
C PHE A 342 18.81 2.34 -71.43
N CYS A 343 19.29 3.59 -71.56
CA CYS A 343 19.67 4.15 -72.86
C CYS A 343 20.46 5.47 -72.68
N CYS A 344 21.72 5.45 -73.11
CA CYS A 344 22.59 6.58 -73.46
C CYS A 344 22.95 7.60 -72.37
N CYS A 345 24.15 7.48 -71.79
CA CYS A 345 25.23 8.44 -72.09
C CYS A 345 26.60 7.97 -71.58
N CYS A 346 27.52 7.86 -72.54
CA CYS A 346 28.95 7.62 -72.39
C CYS A 346 29.63 8.63 -71.45
N GLY A 347 30.60 8.14 -70.67
CA GLY A 347 31.49 9.02 -69.90
C GLY A 347 32.64 8.32 -69.17
N CYS A 348 33.11 7.15 -69.62
CA CYS A 348 34.34 6.56 -69.08
C CYS A 348 35.54 7.39 -69.53
N ARG A 349 36.06 8.21 -68.61
CA ARG A 349 37.34 8.90 -68.73
C ARG A 349 38.46 7.92 -68.38
N LYS A 350 39.42 7.81 -69.30
CA LYS A 350 40.71 7.12 -69.18
C LYS A 350 41.42 7.43 -67.85
N ASN A 351 42.04 6.41 -67.25
CA ASN A 351 43.28 6.58 -66.50
C ASN A 351 44.29 5.54 -67.00
N GLN A 352 45.37 6.05 -67.61
CA GLN A 352 46.66 5.37 -67.69
C GLN A 352 47.48 5.80 -66.48
N GLY A 353 48.13 4.82 -65.87
CA GLY A 353 49.10 4.91 -64.78
C GLY A 353 49.57 3.49 -64.49
#